data_AF-S7UQL2-F1
#
_entry.id   AF-S7UQL2-F1
#
_cell.length_a   1.000
_cell.length_b   1.000
_cell.length_c   1.000
_cell.angle_alpha   90.00
_cell.angle_beta   90.00
_cell.angle_gamma   90.00
#
_symmetry.space_group_name_H-M   'P 1'
#
loop_
_entity.id
_entity.type
_entity.pdbx_description
1 polymer ?
#
loop_
_entity_poly.entity_id
_entity_poly.type
_entity_poly.pdbx_seq_one_letter_code
_entity_poly.pdbx_strand_id
1 'polypeptide(L)' 'MQILIVLSSADPEIKWNAVRLGNFLLNEGDDVTIFLNGSAVTLLDGDSERFPIREQAKLFTLSEGVLAA' A
#
# COMPACT_ATOMS: atom_id res chain seq x y z
N MET A 1 11.44 11.54 5.90
CA MET A 1 11.18 10.94 7.23
C MET A 1 11.00 9.44 7.06
N GLN A 2 11.11 8.64 8.13
CA GLN A 2 10.80 7.21 8.07
C GLN A 2 9.36 6.97 8.54
N ILE A 3 8.52 6.41 7.68
CA ILE A 3 7.10 6.18 7.94
C ILE A 3 6.79 4.68 7.86
N LEU A 4 6.12 4.16 8.89
CA LEU A 4 5.52 2.83 8.89
C LEU A 4 4.00 2.94 8.83
N ILE A 5 3.40 2.33 7.81
CA ILE A 5 1.95 2.16 7.69
C ILE A 5 1.63 0.70 8.03
N VAL A 6 0.79 0.49 9.06
CA VAL A 6 0.28 -0.86 9.39
C VAL A 6 -1.09 -1.03 8.77
N LEU A 7 -1.22 -2.00 7.86
CA LEU A 7 -2.47 -2.31 7.19
C LEU A 7 -2.97 -3.69 7.65
N SER A 8 -4.22 -3.74 8.13
CA SER A 8 -4.82 -4.97 8.67
C SER A 8 -6.21 -5.31 8.14
N SER A 9 -6.80 -4.43 7.32
CA SER A 9 -8.16 -4.56 6.80
C SER A 9 -8.24 -5.39 5.52
N ALA A 10 -9.33 -6.14 5.38
CA ALA A 10 -9.71 -6.84 4.15
C ALA A 10 -10.42 -5.91 3.14
N ASP A 11 -10.89 -4.74 3.58
CA ASP A 11 -11.69 -3.83 2.77
C ASP A 11 -10.88 -3.26 1.57
N PRO A 12 -11.36 -3.41 0.33
CA PRO A 12 -10.62 -2.98 -0.86
C PRO A 12 -10.33 -1.48 -0.92
N GLU A 13 -11.24 -0.63 -0.42
CA GLU A 13 -11.05 0.82 -0.40
C GLU A 13 -9.96 1.21 0.59
N ILE A 14 -9.93 0.56 1.77
CA ILE A 14 -8.87 0.77 2.76
C ILE A 14 -7.51 0.31 2.23
N LYS A 15 -7.44 -0.87 1.61
CA LYS A 15 -6.19 -1.38 0.98
C LYS A 15 -5.69 -0.41 -0.09
N TRP A 16 -6.56 0.02 -1.00
CA TRP A 16 -6.22 0.96 -2.05
C TRP A 16 -5.73 2.30 -1.50
N ASN A 17 -6.45 2.88 -0.53
CA ASN A 17 -6.05 4.15 0.07
C ASN A 17 -4.74 4.07 0.85
N ALA A 18 -4.45 2.96 1.53
CA ALA A 18 -3.19 2.77 2.23
C ALA A 18 -1.98 2.77 1.28
N VAL A 19 -2.07 2.04 0.17
CA VAL A 19 -1.00 2.03 -0.84
C VAL A 19 -0.90 3.37 -1.56
N ARG A 20 -2.04 4.01 -1.88
CA ARG A 20 -2.08 5.35 -2.49
C ARG A 20 -1.44 6.41 -1.58
N LEU A 21 -1.67 6.35 -0.27
CA LEU A 21 -0.99 7.21 0.70
C LEU A 21 0.52 6.94 0.73
N GLY A 22 0.92 5.66 0.69
CA GLY A 22 2.34 5.30 0.60
C GLY A 22 3.03 5.92 -0.61
N ASN A 23 2.40 5.84 -1.79
CA ASN A 23 2.90 6.48 -3.01
C ASN A 23 3.00 8.01 -2.89
N PHE A 24 2.01 8.65 -2.26
CA PHE A 24 2.04 10.08 -2.02
C PHE A 24 3.24 10.48 -1.16
N LEU A 25 3.50 9.77 -0.06
CA LEU A 25 4.61 10.05 0.85
C LEU A 25 5.98 9.80 0.20
N LEU A 26 6.11 8.75 -0.62
CA LEU A 26 7.34 8.52 -1.40
C LEU A 26 7.64 9.70 -2.33
N ASN A 27 6.62 10.28 -2.97
CA ASN A 27 6.79 11.45 -3.83
C ASN A 27 7.21 12.72 -3.06
N GLU A 28 6.87 12.82 -1.77
CA GLU A 28 7.33 13.90 -0.89
C GLU A 28 8.75 13.66 -0.33
N GLY A 29 9.40 12.54 -0.69
CA GLY A 29 10.77 12.21 -0.30
C GLY A 29 10.88 11.47 1.04
N ASP A 30 9.80 10.86 1.52
CA ASP A 30 9.83 10.00 2.71
C ASP A 30 10.22 8.56 2.38
N ASP A 31 10.85 7.87 3.34
CA ASP A 31 11.08 6.43 3.29
C ASP A 31 9.86 5.72 3.87
N VAL A 32 9.14 4.94 3.04
CA VAL A 32 7.85 4.35 3.43
C VAL A 32 7.91 2.83 3.45
N THR A 33 7.51 2.24 4.57
CA THR A 33 7.22 0.81 4.69
C THR A 33 5.72 0.61 4.95
N ILE A 34 5.09 -0.30 4.21
CA ILE A 34 3.75 -0.80 4.51
C ILE A 34 3.89 -2.23 5.04
N PHE A 35 3.51 -2.44 6.30
CA PHE A 35 3.47 -3.75 6.92
C PHE A 35 2.05 -4.32 6.88
N LEU A 36 1.90 -5.41 6.13
CA LEU A 36 0.64 -6.13 5.95
C LEU A 36 0.47 -7.12 7.10
N ASN A 37 -0.65 -7.02 7.81
CA ASN A 37 -0.96 -7.90 8.93
C ASN A 37 -2.38 -8.44 8.81
N GLY A 38 -2.67 -9.58 9.44
CA GLY A 38 -4.03 -10.13 9.51
C GLY A 38 -4.66 -10.34 8.13
N SER A 39 -5.84 -9.80 7.89
CA SER A 39 -6.53 -10.00 6.60
C SER A 39 -5.91 -9.25 5.41
N ALA A 40 -4.99 -8.33 5.65
CA ALA A 40 -4.38 -7.53 4.60
C ALA A 40 -3.23 -8.23 3.84
N VAL A 41 -2.76 -9.40 4.31
CA VAL A 41 -1.71 -10.15 3.58
C VAL A 41 -2.15 -10.51 2.17
N THR A 42 -3.47 -10.67 1.94
CA THR A 42 -4.04 -10.77 0.59
C THR A 42 -4.30 -9.39 0.00
N LEU A 43 -3.24 -8.57 -0.09
CA LEU A 43 -3.34 -7.15 -0.50
C LEU A 43 -4.08 -6.97 -1.83
N LEU A 44 -3.88 -7.87 -2.78
CA LEU A 44 -4.44 -7.75 -4.12
C LEU A 44 -5.91 -8.24 -4.23
N ASP A 45 -6.47 -8.83 -3.16
CA ASP A 45 -7.88 -9.20 -3.14
C ASP A 45 -8.75 -7.94 -3.09
N GLY A 46 -9.70 -7.84 -4.03
CA GLY A 46 -10.55 -6.66 -4.22
C GLY A 46 -10.05 -5.65 -5.26
N ASP A 47 -8.92 -5.96 -5.92
CA ASP A 47 -8.42 -5.20 -7.08
C ASP A 47 -9.50 -5.11 -8.17
N SER A 48 -9.78 -3.89 -8.63
CA SER A 48 -10.84 -3.60 -9.60
C SER A 48 -10.62 -2.23 -10.25
N GLU A 49 -11.44 -1.86 -11.25
CA GLU A 49 -11.39 -0.52 -11.85
C GLU A 49 -11.65 0.60 -10.83
N ARG A 50 -12.51 0.35 -9.82
CA ARG A 50 -12.80 1.33 -8.76
C ARG A 50 -11.65 1.43 -7.76
N PHE A 51 -10.98 0.31 -7.49
CA PHE A 51 -9.88 0.20 -6.53
C PHE A 51 -8.70 -0.52 -7.19
N PRO A 52 -7.90 0.17 -8.02
CA PRO A 52 -6.79 -0.44 -8.76
C PRO A 52 -5.57 -0.66 -7.84
N ILE A 53 -5.70 -1.57 -6.88
CA ILE A 53 -4.69 -1.86 -5.86
C ILE A 53 -3.41 -2.39 -6.50
N ARG A 54 -3.50 -3.24 -7.52
CA ARG A 54 -2.34 -3.83 -8.19
C ARG A 54 -1.47 -2.77 -8.86
N GLU A 55 -2.09 -1.78 -9.47
CA GLU A 55 -1.38 -0.66 -10.08
C GLU A 55 -0.66 0.17 -9.02
N GLN A 56 -1.35 0.54 -7.94
CA GLN A 56 -0.75 1.31 -6.85
C GLN A 56 0.39 0.55 -6.17
N ALA A 57 0.23 -0.76 -5.94
CA ALA A 57 1.26 -1.59 -5.31
C ALA A 57 2.49 -1.73 -6.22
N LYS A 58 2.28 -1.89 -7.53
CA LYS A 58 3.38 -1.91 -8.50
C LYS A 58 4.15 -0.59 -8.48
N LEU A 59 3.44 0.54 -8.54
CA LEU A 59 4.05 1.87 -8.44
C LEU A 59 4.89 1.99 -7.16
N PHE A 60 4.30 1.62 -6.02
CA PHE A 60 4.94 1.69 -4.71
C PHE A 60 6.27 0.93 -4.66
N THR A 61 6.27 -0.33 -5.13
CA THR A 61 7.49 -1.16 -5.16
C THR A 61 8.55 -0.71 -6.16
N LEU A 62 8.15 0.00 -7.22
CA LEU A 62 9.08 0.58 -8.19
C LEU A 62 9.66 1.92 -7.70
N SER A 63 9.01 2.55 -6.72
CA SER A 63 9.40 3.83 -6.11
C SER A 63 10.12 3.64 -4.76
N GLU A 64 10.86 2.54 -4.60
CA GLU A 64 11.63 2.21 -3.38
C GLU A 64 10.80 1.93 -2.12
N GLY A 65 9.46 1.96 -2.22
CA GLY A 65 8.57 1.58 -1.14
C GLY A 65 8.71 0.11 -0.74
N VAL A 66 8.71 -0.16 0.57
CA VAL A 66 8.87 -1.52 1.09
C VAL A 66 7.51 -2.09 1.48
N LEU A 67 7.12 -3.20 0.85
CA LEU A 67 6.03 -4.05 1.32
C LEU A 67 6.61 -5.17 2.18
N ALA A 68 6.15 -5.28 3.41
CA ALA A 68 6.51 -6.35 4.34
C ALA A 68 5.25 -7.06 4.82
N ALA A 69 5.36 -8.35 5.11
CA ALA A 69 4.27 -9.23 5.53
C ALA A 69 4.78 -10.31 6.48
#